data_AF-A0A7K4AEL7-F1
#
_entry.id   AF-A0A7K4AEL7-F1
#
_cell.length_a   1.000
_cell.length_b   1.000
_cell.length_c   1.000
_cell.angle_alpha   90.00
_cell.angle_beta   90.00
_cell.angle_gamma   90.00
#
_symmetry.space_group_name_H-M   'P 1'
#
loop_
_entity.id
_entity.type
_entity.pdbx_description
1 polymer ?
#
loop_
_entity_poly.entity_id
_entity_poly.type
_entity_poly.pdbx_seq_one_letter_code
_entity_poly.pdbx_strand_id
1 'polypeptide(L)'
;MARRRYISTDISTDAKIADLAQYGSLPLLLYTWAIPHMDDWGRMSGNARQFKLLVCPALDITAKDVEEAMQQIAAVGLWQRYEVDGRWYIAISRKNWFKYQTYINKNKRTNDDGSQFPPPPGQKNTNEHRETPHMAAVQQAMPQKAASPSPSPSPSPSPSPSPRPSKEKHMSSPGGSARAKKPKTDYSSDFLAIYQCWPRKDDQKDAYKAYNARLKEGFSHEQMYLAANNYVASLHDADPRFCKMLKTFLGPGDHIGYWLDPPVPVQKMSKAAESILEYMGGDLD
;
A
#
# COMPACT_ATOMS: atom_id res chain seq x y z
N MET A 1 8.82 4.30 -1.58
CA MET A 1 8.33 5.58 -2.13
C MET A 1 7.93 6.48 -0.98
N ALA A 2 8.27 7.77 -1.03
CA ALA A 2 7.68 8.75 -0.13
C ALA A 2 6.17 8.85 -0.40
N ARG A 3 5.32 8.54 0.59
CA ARG A 3 3.88 8.79 0.50
C ARG A 3 3.67 10.28 0.74
N ARG A 4 3.41 11.04 -0.33
CA ARG A 4 2.98 12.44 -0.23
C ARG A 4 1.46 12.46 -0.11
N ARG A 5 0.94 13.21 0.85
CA ARG A 5 -0.50 13.49 1.01
C ARG A 5 -0.71 14.99 0.97
N TYR A 6 -1.80 15.43 0.34
CA TYR A 6 -2.16 16.84 0.32
C TYR A 6 -2.99 17.21 1.55
N ILE A 7 -2.67 18.34 2.17
CA ILE A 7 -3.51 19.02 3.14
C ILE A 7 -4.01 20.29 2.44
N SER A 8 -5.32 20.40 2.22
CA SER A 8 -5.90 21.61 1.61
C SER A 8 -6.00 22.73 2.63
N THR A 9 -5.93 23.98 2.18
CA THR A 9 -6.24 25.16 3.01
C THR A 9 -7.68 25.16 3.52
N ASP A 10 -8.60 24.46 2.86
CA ASP A 10 -9.98 24.20 3.32
C ASP A 10 -10.05 23.71 4.78
N ILE A 11 -9.00 23.02 5.27
CA ILE A 11 -8.93 22.50 6.64
C ILE A 11 -9.09 23.60 7.70
N SER A 12 -8.62 24.82 7.41
CA SER A 12 -8.70 25.96 8.32
C SER A 12 -10.11 26.57 8.41
N THR A 13 -11.01 26.17 7.52
CA THR A 13 -12.41 26.63 7.47
C THR A 13 -13.42 25.49 7.66
N ASP A 14 -12.96 24.27 7.97
CA ASP A 14 -13.83 23.12 8.19
C ASP A 14 -14.46 23.19 9.59
N ALA A 15 -15.79 23.21 9.66
CA ALA A 15 -16.52 23.29 10.93
C ALA A 15 -16.13 22.19 11.92
N LYS A 16 -15.80 20.98 11.45
CA LYS A 16 -15.36 19.88 12.33
C LYS A 16 -13.98 20.10 12.92
N ILE A 17 -13.13 20.90 12.27
CA ILE A 17 -11.84 21.31 12.80
C ILE A 17 -12.04 22.39 13.88
N ALA A 18 -13.01 23.29 13.69
CA ALA A 18 -13.42 24.23 14.74
C ALA A 18 -14.04 23.52 15.96
N ASP A 19 -14.89 22.51 15.74
CA ASP A 19 -15.42 21.66 16.81
C ASP A 19 -14.31 20.89 17.54
N LEU A 20 -13.34 20.32 16.79
CA LEU A 20 -12.21 19.62 17.38
C LEU A 20 -11.32 20.53 18.22
N ALA A 21 -11.17 21.81 17.83
CA ALA A 21 -10.37 22.78 18.55
C ALA A 21 -10.87 23.07 19.97
N GLN A 22 -12.15 22.80 20.27
CA GLN A 22 -12.72 22.92 21.61
C GLN A 22 -12.08 21.92 22.61
N TYR A 23 -11.49 20.83 22.11
CA TYR A 23 -10.73 19.85 22.90
C TYR A 23 -9.23 20.20 23.03
N GLY A 24 -8.80 21.35 22.49
CA GLY A 24 -7.41 21.81 22.56
C GLY A 24 -6.55 21.44 21.35
N SER A 25 -5.24 21.75 21.45
CA SER A 25 -4.31 21.68 20.32
C SER A 25 -3.82 20.27 19.98
N LEU A 26 -3.78 19.35 20.95
CA LEU A 26 -3.31 17.97 20.74
C LEU A 26 -4.11 17.22 19.65
N PRO A 27 -5.45 17.10 19.71
CA PRO A 27 -6.20 16.37 18.68
C PRO A 27 -6.09 17.02 17.29
N LEU A 28 -6.00 18.35 17.19
CA LEU A 28 -5.74 19.04 15.92
C LEU A 28 -4.39 18.62 15.32
N LEU A 29 -3.34 18.58 16.15
CA LEU A 29 -2.00 18.17 15.75
C LEU A 29 -1.97 16.69 15.33
N LEU A 30 -2.60 15.80 16.11
CA LEU A 30 -2.66 14.38 15.80
C LEU A 30 -3.45 14.08 14.52
N TYR A 31 -4.59 14.76 14.29
CA TYR A 31 -5.35 14.61 13.05
C TYR A 31 -4.53 15.05 11.83
N THR A 32 -3.93 16.25 11.88
CA THR A 32 -3.16 16.80 10.76
C THR A 32 -1.89 15.99 10.48
N TRP A 33 -1.16 15.56 11.51
CA TRP A 33 0.05 14.75 11.36
C TRP A 33 -0.27 13.30 10.96
N ALA A 34 -1.43 12.74 11.27
CA ALA A 34 -1.80 11.38 10.85
C ALA A 34 -1.98 11.25 9.33
N ILE A 35 -2.49 12.28 8.66
CA ILE A 35 -2.77 12.29 7.22
C ILE A 35 -1.62 11.69 6.38
N PRO A 36 -0.35 12.17 6.45
CA PRO A 36 0.77 11.60 5.68
C PRO A 36 1.04 10.10 5.91
N HIS A 37 0.68 9.56 7.08
CA HIS A 37 0.92 8.15 7.42
C HIS A 37 -0.19 7.20 6.95
N MET A 38 -1.38 7.71 6.62
CA MET A 38 -2.49 6.90 6.11
C MET A 38 -2.18 6.28 4.74
N ASP A 39 -2.76 5.12 4.46
CA ASP A 39 -2.66 4.46 3.16
C ASP A 39 -3.49 5.18 2.07
N ASP A 40 -3.53 4.64 0.85
CA ASP A 40 -4.21 5.31 -0.26
C ASP A 40 -5.75 5.35 -0.09
N TRP A 41 -6.32 4.62 0.89
CA TRP A 41 -7.73 4.62 1.24
C TRP A 41 -8.05 5.47 2.48
N GLY A 42 -7.04 6.16 3.03
CA GLY A 42 -7.20 7.02 4.21
C GLY A 42 -7.25 6.21 5.50
N ARG A 43 -6.65 5.01 5.52
CA ARG A 43 -6.70 4.06 6.64
C ARG A 43 -5.34 3.92 7.33
N MET A 44 -5.37 3.67 8.63
CA MET A 44 -4.20 3.25 9.43
C MET A 44 -4.61 2.53 10.73
N SER A 45 -3.62 2.08 11.51
CA SER A 45 -3.85 1.50 12.83
C SER A 45 -4.54 2.49 13.77
N GLY A 46 -5.55 2.00 14.48
CA GLY A 46 -6.32 2.72 15.49
C GLY A 46 -5.86 2.43 16.92
N ASN A 47 -4.70 1.78 17.10
CA ASN A 47 -4.09 1.54 18.42
C ASN A 47 -3.23 2.75 18.84
N ALA A 48 -3.55 3.40 19.96
CA ALA A 48 -2.89 4.63 20.40
C ALA A 48 -1.37 4.49 20.61
N ARG A 49 -0.87 3.35 21.10
CA ARG A 49 0.58 3.13 21.27
C ARG A 49 1.30 3.07 19.92
N GLN A 50 0.75 2.35 18.94
CA GLN A 50 1.29 2.29 17.58
C GLN A 50 1.18 3.64 16.88
N PHE A 51 0.05 4.34 17.06
CA PHE A 51 -0.18 5.68 16.52
C PHE A 51 0.86 6.67 17.07
N LYS A 52 1.12 6.70 18.38
CA LYS A 52 2.15 7.57 18.98
C LYS A 52 3.52 7.32 18.35
N LEU A 53 3.95 6.06 18.26
CA LEU A 53 5.25 5.68 17.71
C LEU A 53 5.43 6.07 16.23
N LEU A 54 4.33 6.12 15.47
CA LEU A 54 4.34 6.41 14.03
C LEU A 54 4.17 7.92 13.72
N VAL A 55 3.26 8.59 14.42
CA VAL A 55 2.78 9.95 14.09
C VAL A 55 3.44 11.02 14.97
N CYS A 56 3.67 10.73 16.25
CA CYS A 56 4.17 11.71 17.23
C CYS A 56 5.16 11.11 18.24
N PRO A 57 6.23 10.41 17.79
CA PRO A 57 7.11 9.66 18.68
C PRO A 57 7.81 10.58 19.71
N ALA A 58 8.21 11.78 19.28
CA ALA A 58 8.95 12.76 20.08
C ALA A 58 8.08 13.67 20.97
N LEU A 59 6.74 13.62 20.87
CA LEU A 59 5.89 14.42 21.78
C LEU A 59 5.89 13.80 23.18
N ASP A 60 6.03 14.64 24.21
CA ASP A 60 5.93 14.24 25.61
C ASP A 60 4.45 14.15 26.04
N ILE A 61 3.82 13.06 25.60
CA ILE A 61 2.43 12.69 25.87
C ILE A 61 2.37 11.17 26.08
N THR A 62 1.40 10.69 26.85
CA THR A 62 1.20 9.26 27.06
C THR A 62 0.38 8.62 25.94
N ALA A 63 0.36 7.29 25.90
CA ALA A 63 -0.57 6.56 25.03
C ALA A 63 -2.04 6.78 25.42
N LYS A 64 -2.34 7.21 26.66
CA LYS A 64 -3.71 7.54 27.10
C LYS A 64 -4.17 8.87 26.51
N ASP A 65 -3.30 9.88 26.46
CA ASP A 65 -3.64 11.19 25.90
C ASP A 65 -3.86 11.08 24.37
N VAL A 66 -3.07 10.23 23.70
CA VAL A 66 -3.31 9.86 22.29
C VAL A 66 -4.62 9.10 22.13
N GLU A 67 -4.93 8.14 23.01
CA GLU A 67 -6.19 7.37 22.98
C GLU A 67 -7.42 8.30 23.12
N GLU A 68 -7.38 9.25 24.06
CA GLU A 68 -8.44 10.23 24.28
C GLU A 68 -8.58 11.20 23.09
N ALA A 69 -7.47 11.77 22.60
CA ALA A 69 -7.49 12.61 21.40
C ALA A 69 -8.02 11.85 20.17
N MET A 70 -7.69 10.57 20.01
CA MET A 70 -8.22 9.74 18.91
C MET A 70 -9.74 9.49 19.02
N GLN A 71 -10.28 9.44 20.24
CA GLN A 71 -11.72 9.37 20.49
C GLN A 71 -12.41 10.71 20.18
N GLN A 72 -11.81 11.85 20.56
CA GLN A 72 -12.31 13.19 20.25
C GLN A 72 -12.40 13.44 18.72
N ILE A 73 -11.34 13.10 17.97
CA ILE A 73 -11.31 13.21 16.49
C ILE A 73 -12.38 12.31 15.84
N ALA A 74 -12.69 11.16 16.45
CA ALA A 74 -13.76 10.27 16.00
C ALA A 74 -15.16 10.82 16.35
N ALA A 75 -15.33 11.44 17.52
CA ALA A 75 -16.59 12.01 17.98
C ALA A 75 -17.08 13.17 17.09
N VAL A 76 -16.18 14.07 16.66
CA VAL A 76 -16.50 15.11 15.66
C VAL A 76 -16.63 14.54 14.23
N GLY A 77 -16.34 13.25 14.04
CA GLY A 77 -16.49 12.55 12.77
C GLY A 77 -15.54 13.02 11.67
N LEU A 78 -14.30 13.40 12.00
CA LEU A 78 -13.23 13.64 11.03
C LEU A 78 -12.67 12.31 10.49
N TRP A 79 -12.60 11.29 11.34
CA TRP A 79 -12.43 9.90 10.95
C TRP A 79 -13.47 8.99 11.62
N GLN A 80 -13.65 7.79 11.08
CA GLN A 80 -14.30 6.67 11.76
C GLN A 80 -13.23 5.85 12.46
N ARG A 81 -13.50 5.44 13.70
CA ARG A 81 -12.71 4.44 14.44
C ARG A 81 -13.52 3.16 14.59
N TYR A 82 -12.91 2.02 14.31
CA TYR A 82 -13.61 0.74 14.17
C TYR A 82 -12.67 -0.43 14.51
N GLU A 83 -13.28 -1.57 14.81
CA GLU A 83 -12.57 -2.81 15.15
C GLU A 83 -12.83 -3.88 14.08
N VAL A 84 -11.78 -4.63 13.73
CA VAL A 84 -11.84 -5.84 12.89
C VAL A 84 -10.89 -6.87 13.50
N ASP A 85 -11.38 -8.08 13.73
CA ASP A 85 -10.62 -9.20 14.32
C ASP A 85 -9.86 -8.84 15.62
N GLY A 86 -10.52 -8.11 16.53
CA GLY A 86 -9.94 -7.68 17.81
C GLY A 86 -8.86 -6.60 17.69
N ARG A 87 -8.77 -5.91 16.53
CA ARG A 87 -7.79 -4.86 16.26
C ARG A 87 -8.48 -3.57 15.86
N TRP A 88 -8.03 -2.47 16.46
CA TRP A 88 -8.52 -1.13 16.19
C TRP A 88 -7.86 -0.52 14.96
N TYR A 89 -8.67 0.14 14.14
CA TYR A 89 -8.30 0.88 12.94
C TYR A 89 -9.00 2.24 12.92
N ILE A 90 -8.45 3.18 12.14
CA ILE A 90 -9.09 4.45 11.81
C ILE A 90 -9.16 4.64 10.30
N ALA A 91 -10.16 5.36 9.82
CA ALA A 91 -10.35 5.70 8.41
C ALA A 91 -10.98 7.09 8.25
N ILE A 92 -10.37 7.98 7.46
CA ILE A 92 -11.05 9.18 6.97
C ILE A 92 -12.12 8.75 5.96
N SER A 93 -13.26 9.46 5.91
CA SER A 93 -14.33 9.11 4.97
C SER A 93 -13.84 9.15 3.51
N ARG A 94 -14.20 8.15 2.69
CA ARG A 94 -13.76 8.08 1.28
C ARG A 94 -14.04 9.37 0.52
N LYS A 95 -15.21 9.98 0.74
CA LYS A 95 -15.64 11.23 0.11
C LYS A 95 -14.64 12.35 0.40
N ASN A 96 -14.25 12.54 1.65
CA ASN A 96 -13.31 13.59 2.04
C ASN A 96 -11.88 13.23 1.64
N TRP A 97 -11.47 11.97 1.82
CA TRP A 97 -10.13 11.52 1.46
C TRP A 97 -9.85 11.70 -0.04
N PHE A 98 -10.73 11.18 -0.92
CA PHE A 98 -10.56 11.29 -2.37
C PHE A 98 -10.95 12.66 -2.96
N LYS A 99 -11.60 13.56 -2.18
CA LYS A 99 -11.73 14.99 -2.52
C LYS A 99 -10.34 15.64 -2.56
N TYR A 100 -9.53 15.42 -1.52
CA TYR A 100 -8.23 16.09 -1.37
C TYR A 100 -7.05 15.29 -1.96
N GLN A 101 -7.04 13.96 -1.87
CA GLN A 101 -6.00 13.10 -2.44
C GLN A 101 -6.23 12.83 -3.94
N THR A 102 -6.29 13.91 -4.73
CA THR A 102 -6.71 13.90 -6.15
C THR A 102 -5.83 13.04 -7.06
N TYR A 103 -4.54 12.90 -6.75
CA TYR A 103 -3.58 12.07 -7.49
C TYR A 103 -3.83 10.55 -7.35
N ILE A 104 -4.68 10.11 -6.41
CA ILE A 104 -4.99 8.69 -6.24
C ILE A 104 -5.93 8.24 -7.38
N ASN A 105 -5.46 7.27 -8.18
CA ASN A 105 -6.14 6.74 -9.36
C ASN A 105 -7.59 6.30 -9.03
N LYS A 106 -8.54 6.62 -9.93
CA LYS A 106 -9.97 6.28 -9.82
C LYS A 106 -10.22 4.80 -9.51
N ASN A 107 -9.41 3.87 -10.04
CA ASN A 107 -9.58 2.43 -9.78
C ASN A 107 -9.39 2.05 -8.31
N LYS A 108 -8.53 2.78 -7.56
CA LYS A 108 -8.38 2.61 -6.09
C LYS A 108 -9.52 3.23 -5.29
N ARG A 109 -10.42 4.02 -5.91
CA ARG A 109 -11.55 4.63 -5.22
C ARG A 109 -12.74 3.68 -5.10
N THR A 110 -12.85 2.76 -6.06
CA THR A 110 -13.90 1.74 -6.20
C THR A 110 -13.48 0.32 -5.80
N ASN A 111 -12.17 0.06 -5.64
CA ASN A 111 -11.62 -1.22 -5.17
C ASN A 111 -10.61 -0.98 -4.03
N ASP A 112 -10.56 -1.92 -3.08
CA ASP A 112 -9.79 -1.89 -1.83
C ASP A 112 -8.63 -2.89 -1.76
N ASP A 113 -8.47 -3.77 -2.75
CA ASP A 113 -7.50 -4.88 -2.75
C ASP A 113 -6.03 -4.47 -2.47
N GLY A 114 -5.70 -3.19 -2.63
CA GLY A 114 -4.36 -2.65 -2.35
C GLY A 114 -4.20 -1.96 -0.99
N SER A 115 -5.25 -1.92 -0.15
CA SER A 115 -5.21 -1.32 1.18
C SER A 115 -4.44 -2.21 2.16
N GLN A 116 -3.70 -1.60 3.07
CA GLN A 116 -2.96 -2.33 4.10
C GLN A 116 -3.79 -2.57 5.37
N PHE A 117 -5.02 -2.05 5.40
CA PHE A 117 -5.91 -2.05 6.55
C PHE A 117 -7.33 -2.45 6.10
N PRO A 118 -8.08 -3.23 6.89
CA PRO A 118 -9.41 -3.67 6.50
C PRO A 118 -10.38 -2.48 6.34
N PRO A 119 -11.41 -2.59 5.50
CA PRO A 119 -12.43 -1.55 5.39
C PRO A 119 -13.27 -1.44 6.68
N PRO A 120 -13.78 -0.24 7.01
CA PRO A 120 -14.78 -0.10 8.08
C PRO A 120 -16.05 -0.93 7.80
N PRO A 121 -16.64 -1.57 8.82
CA PRO A 121 -17.90 -2.28 8.68
C PRO A 121 -18.99 -1.38 8.07
N GLY A 122 -19.76 -1.92 7.13
CA GLY A 122 -20.87 -1.20 6.49
C GLY A 122 -20.48 -0.22 5.36
N GLN A 123 -19.20 -0.06 5.00
CA GLN A 123 -18.83 0.63 3.76
C GLN A 123 -19.24 -0.21 2.52
N LYS A 124 -20.48 -0.06 2.06
CA LYS A 124 -20.89 -0.52 0.73
C LYS A 124 -20.12 0.24 -0.34
N ASN A 125 -19.44 -0.48 -1.23
CA ASN A 125 -18.91 0.09 -2.46
C ASN A 125 -20.09 0.57 -3.32
N THR A 126 -20.12 1.83 -3.73
CA THR A 126 -21.19 2.41 -4.57
C THR A 126 -21.04 2.01 -6.04
N ASN A 127 -20.90 0.70 -6.28
CA ASN A 127 -20.91 0.06 -7.60
C ASN A 127 -22.16 -0.82 -7.74
N GLU A 128 -23.31 -0.35 -7.25
CA GLU A 128 -24.59 -0.85 -7.76
C GLU A 128 -24.83 -0.14 -9.10
N HIS A 129 -24.78 -0.93 -10.18
CA HIS A 129 -25.21 -0.48 -11.49
C HIS A 129 -26.66 0.03 -11.37
N ARG A 130 -26.97 1.09 -12.12
CA ARG A 130 -28.32 1.60 -12.36
C ARG A 130 -29.18 0.51 -13.00
N GLU A 131 -29.82 -0.33 -12.18
CA GLU A 131 -31.13 -0.87 -12.53
C GLU A 131 -32.15 0.23 -12.25
N THR A 132 -32.73 0.76 -13.31
CA THR A 132 -33.80 1.74 -13.24
C THR A 132 -35.00 1.15 -12.50
N PRO A 133 -35.52 1.82 -11.45
CA PRO A 133 -36.83 1.46 -10.92
C PRO A 133 -37.87 1.72 -12.00
N HIS A 134 -38.40 0.66 -12.61
CA HIS A 134 -39.57 0.79 -13.47
C HIS A 134 -40.76 1.17 -12.59
N MET A 135 -41.45 2.27 -12.91
CA MET A 135 -42.50 2.80 -12.05
C MET A 135 -43.72 1.89 -12.07
N ALA A 136 -43.91 1.10 -11.01
CA ALA A 136 -45.20 0.48 -10.73
C ALA A 136 -46.16 1.52 -10.15
N ALA A 137 -47.36 1.62 -10.73
CA ALA A 137 -48.31 2.66 -10.44
C ALA A 137 -48.88 2.59 -9.00
N VAL A 138 -49.23 3.76 -8.47
CA VAL A 138 -50.00 3.90 -7.23
C VAL A 138 -51.40 3.33 -7.43
N GLN A 139 -51.80 2.38 -6.58
CA GLN A 139 -53.19 2.13 -6.23
C GLN A 139 -53.33 2.07 -4.71
N GLN A 140 -54.30 2.83 -4.21
CA GLN A 140 -54.65 2.90 -2.79
C GLN A 140 -55.65 1.80 -2.45
N ALA A 141 -55.53 1.16 -1.28
CA ALA A 141 -56.53 1.29 -0.19
C ALA A 141 -56.42 0.20 0.90
N MET A 142 -56.45 0.69 2.15
CA MET A 142 -56.98 0.08 3.38
C MET A 142 -56.27 -1.12 4.08
N PRO A 143 -56.30 -1.16 5.43
CA PRO A 143 -55.63 -2.18 6.24
C PRO A 143 -56.61 -3.21 6.85
N GLN A 144 -56.11 -4.38 7.31
CA GLN A 144 -56.36 -4.90 8.67
C GLN A 144 -55.70 -6.27 9.00
N LYS A 145 -55.16 -6.34 10.24
CA LYS A 145 -55.13 -7.46 11.21
C LYS A 145 -54.44 -8.82 10.93
N ALA A 146 -53.55 -9.12 11.88
CA ALA A 146 -53.47 -10.35 12.70
C ALA A 146 -52.57 -11.54 12.31
N ALA A 147 -51.87 -12.01 13.37
CA ALA A 147 -51.40 -13.37 13.66
C ALA A 147 -50.20 -13.96 12.87
N SER A 148 -49.07 -14.10 13.59
CA SER A 148 -48.14 -15.24 13.45
C SER A 148 -48.87 -16.56 13.81
N PRO A 149 -48.39 -17.72 13.34
CA PRO A 149 -47.32 -18.41 14.09
C PRO A 149 -46.27 -19.13 13.21
N SER A 150 -45.15 -19.51 13.85
CA SER A 150 -44.17 -20.49 13.33
C SER A 150 -44.67 -21.92 13.57
N PRO A 151 -44.17 -22.95 12.85
CA PRO A 151 -43.05 -23.74 13.41
C PRO A 151 -42.05 -24.35 12.39
N SER A 152 -40.93 -24.88 12.92
CA SER A 152 -39.93 -25.80 12.27
C SER A 152 -40.48 -27.27 12.19
N PRO A 153 -39.73 -28.37 11.85
CA PRO A 153 -38.28 -28.56 11.51
C PRO A 153 -37.92 -29.61 10.38
N SER A 154 -36.60 -29.76 10.06
CA SER A 154 -35.76 -30.97 9.69
C SER A 154 -36.27 -32.22 8.89
N PRO A 155 -35.45 -33.23 8.46
CA PRO A 155 -34.07 -33.27 7.86
C PRO A 155 -33.81 -34.36 6.73
N SER A 156 -32.70 -34.25 5.94
CA SER A 156 -31.93 -35.36 5.23
C SER A 156 -32.64 -36.25 4.15
N PRO A 157 -31.96 -37.19 3.39
CA PRO A 157 -30.53 -37.48 3.09
C PRO A 157 -30.17 -37.71 1.56
N SER A 158 -29.01 -38.36 1.27
CA SER A 158 -28.36 -38.75 -0.04
C SER A 158 -29.01 -39.99 -0.77
N PRO A 159 -28.53 -40.62 -1.90
CA PRO A 159 -27.19 -40.63 -2.60
C PRO A 159 -27.11 -40.78 -4.18
N SER A 160 -25.84 -40.92 -4.69
CA SER A 160 -25.21 -41.50 -5.94
C SER A 160 -26.00 -42.37 -6.99
N PRO A 161 -25.45 -42.79 -8.19
CA PRO A 161 -24.04 -42.90 -8.65
C PRO A 161 -23.67 -42.59 -10.16
N SER A 162 -22.44 -42.96 -10.54
CA SER A 162 -21.68 -42.80 -11.81
C SER A 162 -22.09 -43.76 -12.98
N PRO A 163 -21.53 -43.65 -14.22
CA PRO A 163 -20.33 -44.43 -14.57
C PRO A 163 -19.34 -43.83 -15.61
N ARG A 164 -18.22 -44.56 -15.79
CA ARG A 164 -17.05 -44.33 -16.69
C ARG A 164 -17.14 -45.19 -17.98
N PRO A 165 -16.20 -45.07 -18.94
CA PRO A 165 -15.36 -46.25 -19.18
C PRO A 165 -13.87 -45.98 -19.46
N SER A 166 -13.08 -47.05 -19.45
CA SER A 166 -11.61 -47.09 -19.51
C SER A 166 -11.11 -47.87 -20.74
N LYS A 167 -9.81 -47.80 -21.07
CA LYS A 167 -9.10 -48.91 -21.74
C LYS A 167 -7.61 -48.92 -21.39
N GLU A 168 -7.06 -50.11 -21.16
CA GLU A 168 -5.69 -50.40 -20.72
C GLU A 168 -4.94 -51.25 -21.76
N LYS A 169 -3.61 -51.41 -21.58
CA LYS A 169 -2.97 -52.75 -21.60
C LYS A 169 -1.60 -52.76 -20.90
N HIS A 170 -1.25 -53.93 -20.35
CA HIS A 170 -0.01 -54.29 -19.62
C HIS A 170 1.22 -54.45 -20.57
N MET A 171 2.49 -54.71 -20.17
CA MET A 171 3.17 -55.26 -18.97
C MET A 171 4.54 -54.52 -18.77
N SER A 172 5.46 -54.73 -17.81
CA SER A 172 5.66 -55.65 -16.65
C SER A 172 6.71 -55.06 -15.66
N SER A 173 6.96 -55.72 -14.51
CA SER A 173 7.94 -55.35 -13.45
C SER A 173 9.30 -56.09 -13.59
N PRO A 174 10.34 -55.92 -12.71
CA PRO A 174 10.49 -55.03 -11.53
C PRO A 174 11.84 -54.26 -11.42
N GLY A 175 11.93 -53.24 -10.54
CA GLY A 175 13.24 -52.68 -10.14
C GLY A 175 13.25 -51.37 -9.32
N GLY A 176 13.48 -51.49 -8.01
CA GLY A 176 14.24 -50.56 -7.15
C GLY A 176 14.22 -49.02 -7.26
N SER A 177 13.77 -48.39 -6.16
CA SER A 177 14.39 -47.20 -5.53
C SER A 177 14.02 -45.76 -5.96
N ALA A 178 14.20 -44.88 -4.96
CA ALA A 178 14.39 -43.42 -5.02
C ALA A 178 13.25 -42.49 -5.53
N ARG A 179 12.58 -41.87 -4.55
CA ARG A 179 11.75 -40.66 -4.68
C ARG A 179 12.51 -39.50 -5.36
N ALA A 180 12.16 -39.17 -6.60
CA ALA A 180 12.81 -38.11 -7.38
C ALA A 180 12.71 -36.71 -6.73
N LYS A 181 13.85 -36.02 -6.59
CA LYS A 181 13.94 -34.60 -6.22
C LYS A 181 14.08 -33.75 -7.50
N LYS A 182 13.47 -32.56 -7.52
CA LYS A 182 13.56 -31.60 -8.65
C LYS A 182 14.97 -30.97 -8.74
N PRO A 183 15.44 -30.59 -9.95
CA PRO A 183 16.81 -30.12 -10.15
C PRO A 183 17.09 -28.73 -9.55
N LYS A 184 18.35 -28.49 -9.17
CA LYS A 184 18.87 -27.15 -8.85
C LYS A 184 18.91 -26.30 -10.13
N THR A 185 18.56 -25.03 -10.01
CA THR A 185 18.80 -24.02 -11.06
C THR A 185 20.13 -23.35 -10.80
N ASP A 186 21.14 -23.64 -11.62
CA ASP A 186 22.42 -22.95 -11.54
C ASP A 186 22.29 -21.56 -12.19
N TYR A 187 22.81 -20.55 -11.47
CA TYR A 187 22.89 -19.17 -11.92
C TYR A 187 24.26 -18.93 -12.57
N SER A 188 24.34 -18.09 -13.60
CA SER A 188 25.64 -17.75 -14.20
C SER A 188 26.55 -17.00 -13.22
N SER A 189 27.86 -17.23 -13.32
CA SER A 189 28.91 -16.50 -12.59
C SER A 189 28.70 -14.99 -12.63
N ASP A 190 28.39 -14.50 -13.82
CA ASP A 190 28.25 -13.10 -14.19
C ASP A 190 27.06 -12.46 -13.46
N PHE A 191 25.92 -13.15 -13.42
CA PHE A 191 24.79 -12.71 -12.61
C PHE A 191 25.12 -12.74 -11.11
N LEU A 192 25.85 -13.75 -10.65
CA LEU A 192 26.24 -13.85 -9.24
C LEU A 192 27.18 -12.72 -8.82
N ALA A 193 28.05 -12.21 -9.70
CA ALA A 193 28.90 -11.04 -9.42
C ALA A 193 28.06 -9.78 -9.13
N ILE A 194 27.05 -9.49 -9.97
CA ILE A 194 26.09 -8.39 -9.75
C ILE A 194 25.26 -8.65 -8.48
N TYR A 195 24.81 -9.88 -8.29
CA TYR A 195 23.99 -10.25 -7.13
C TYR A 195 24.77 -10.14 -5.81
N GLN A 196 26.09 -10.37 -5.82
CA GLN A 196 26.95 -10.31 -4.64
C GLN A 196 27.24 -8.88 -4.17
N CYS A 197 27.41 -7.89 -5.05
CA CYS A 197 27.60 -6.50 -4.63
C CYS A 197 26.30 -5.81 -4.14
N TRP A 198 25.12 -6.36 -4.45
CA TRP A 198 23.84 -5.73 -4.10
C TRP A 198 23.53 -5.72 -2.57
N PRO A 199 23.16 -4.59 -1.93
CA PRO A 199 22.95 -4.53 -0.48
C PRO A 199 21.85 -5.46 0.09
N ARG A 200 20.91 -5.91 -0.75
CA ARG A 200 19.74 -6.71 -0.36
C ARG A 200 19.66 -8.02 -1.14
N LYS A 201 19.31 -9.14 -0.48
CA LYS A 201 19.40 -10.51 -1.04
C LYS A 201 18.05 -11.25 -1.10
N ASP A 202 16.94 -10.53 -1.29
CA ASP A 202 15.59 -11.10 -1.12
C ASP A 202 14.96 -11.60 -2.43
N ASP A 203 15.58 -11.32 -3.59
CA ASP A 203 14.93 -11.41 -4.90
C ASP A 203 15.73 -12.11 -6.00
N GLN A 204 16.74 -12.93 -5.64
CA GLN A 204 17.66 -13.63 -6.56
C GLN A 204 16.99 -14.22 -7.81
N LYS A 205 15.91 -15.00 -7.63
CA LYS A 205 15.24 -15.73 -8.72
C LYS A 205 14.57 -14.80 -9.72
N ASP A 206 13.98 -13.70 -9.26
CA ASP A 206 13.30 -12.73 -10.13
C ASP A 206 14.31 -11.74 -10.73
N ALA A 207 15.36 -11.39 -9.99
CA ALA A 207 16.49 -10.62 -10.50
C ALA A 207 17.21 -11.35 -11.63
N TYR A 208 17.35 -12.68 -11.57
CA TYR A 208 17.94 -13.46 -12.66
C TYR A 208 17.05 -13.51 -13.92
N LYS A 209 15.72 -13.54 -13.77
CA LYS A 209 14.81 -13.39 -14.92
C LYS A 209 14.98 -12.01 -15.57
N ALA A 210 15.09 -10.97 -14.75
CA ALA A 210 15.28 -9.59 -15.20
C ALA A 210 16.62 -9.43 -15.93
N TYR A 211 17.72 -9.92 -15.34
CA TYR A 211 19.05 -10.02 -15.97
C TYR A 211 19.01 -10.68 -17.36
N ASN A 212 18.40 -11.86 -17.45
CA ASN A 212 18.27 -12.57 -18.73
C ASN A 212 17.37 -11.86 -19.76
N ALA A 213 16.48 -10.97 -19.32
CA ALA A 213 15.73 -10.10 -20.23
C ALA A 213 16.62 -8.94 -20.75
N ARG A 214 17.42 -8.31 -19.87
CA ARG A 214 18.38 -7.26 -20.28
C ARG A 214 19.40 -7.76 -21.30
N LEU A 215 19.93 -8.98 -21.12
CA LEU A 215 20.80 -9.64 -22.12
C LEU A 215 20.13 -9.77 -23.50
N LYS A 216 18.83 -10.09 -23.55
CA LYS A 216 18.07 -10.19 -24.81
C LYS A 216 17.75 -8.82 -25.43
N GLU A 217 17.68 -7.78 -24.61
CA GLU A 217 17.53 -6.39 -25.04
C GLU A 217 18.86 -5.75 -25.49
N GLY A 218 19.98 -6.49 -25.41
CA GLY A 218 21.29 -6.07 -25.93
C GLY A 218 22.23 -5.44 -24.90
N PHE A 219 21.85 -5.36 -23.62
CA PHE A 219 22.77 -4.92 -22.57
C PHE A 219 23.83 -5.99 -22.29
N SER A 220 25.11 -5.60 -22.23
CA SER A 220 26.18 -6.51 -21.82
C SER A 220 26.18 -6.75 -20.30
N HIS A 221 26.82 -7.85 -19.88
CA HIS A 221 27.07 -8.10 -18.45
C HIS A 221 27.83 -6.92 -17.81
N GLU A 222 28.89 -6.45 -18.46
CA GLU A 222 29.74 -5.36 -17.98
C GLU A 222 28.94 -4.07 -17.76
N GLN A 223 28.04 -3.72 -18.69
CA GLN A 223 27.16 -2.56 -18.56
C GLN A 223 26.25 -2.67 -17.33
N MET A 224 25.63 -3.84 -17.13
CA MET A 224 24.79 -4.09 -15.97
C MET A 224 25.56 -4.08 -14.65
N TYR A 225 26.80 -4.59 -14.65
CA TYR A 225 27.67 -4.61 -13.49
C TYR A 225 28.20 -3.22 -13.12
N LEU A 226 28.65 -2.43 -14.10
CA LEU A 226 29.09 -1.05 -13.91
C LEU A 226 27.95 -0.18 -13.36
N ALA A 227 26.77 -0.24 -14.00
CA ALA A 227 25.59 0.49 -13.55
C ALA A 227 25.16 0.08 -12.13
N ALA A 228 25.22 -1.23 -11.81
CA ALA A 228 24.90 -1.72 -10.47
C ALA A 228 25.91 -1.20 -9.42
N ASN A 229 27.21 -1.23 -9.71
CA ASN A 229 28.23 -0.70 -8.81
C ASN A 229 28.10 0.82 -8.61
N ASN A 230 27.85 1.59 -9.68
CA ASN A 230 27.61 3.03 -9.59
C ASN A 230 26.39 3.35 -8.71
N TYR A 231 25.30 2.59 -8.88
CA TYR A 231 24.14 2.71 -7.99
C TYR A 231 24.48 2.38 -6.53
N VAL A 232 25.21 1.29 -6.27
CA VAL A 232 25.57 0.89 -4.91
C VAL A 232 26.52 1.90 -4.25
N ALA A 233 27.47 2.46 -4.99
CA ALA A 233 28.37 3.52 -4.51
C ALA A 233 27.65 4.82 -4.16
N SER A 234 26.50 5.11 -4.79
CA SER A 234 25.67 6.29 -4.46
C SER A 234 24.93 6.20 -3.12
N LEU A 235 24.92 5.03 -2.47
CA LEU A 235 24.20 4.77 -1.23
C LEU A 235 25.03 5.15 0.00
N HIS A 236 25.12 6.45 0.28
CA HIS A 236 25.76 6.98 1.50
C HIS A 236 25.06 6.45 2.77
N ASP A 237 25.70 5.50 3.47
CA ASP A 237 25.27 4.83 4.71
C ASP A 237 23.77 4.43 4.76
N ALA A 238 23.18 4.20 3.59
CA ALA A 238 21.74 4.00 3.48
C ALA A 238 21.36 2.60 3.97
N ASP A 239 20.40 2.53 4.90
CA ASP A 239 19.88 1.27 5.41
C ASP A 239 19.46 0.35 4.24
N PRO A 240 19.99 -0.90 4.15
CA PRO A 240 19.71 -1.85 3.07
C PRO A 240 18.21 -2.09 2.78
N ARG A 241 17.33 -1.81 3.74
CA ARG A 241 15.87 -1.91 3.60
C ARG A 241 15.26 -0.86 2.66
N PHE A 242 15.91 0.29 2.46
CA PHE A 242 15.48 1.35 1.54
C PHE A 242 16.18 1.30 0.17
N CYS A 243 17.20 0.45 0.02
CA CYS A 243 17.86 0.21 -1.26
C CYS A 243 16.89 -0.44 -2.26
N LYS A 244 17.03 -0.09 -3.55
CA LYS A 244 16.20 -0.66 -4.62
C LYS A 244 16.42 -2.19 -4.68
N MET A 245 15.37 -2.98 -4.96
CA MET A 245 15.51 -4.42 -5.22
C MET A 245 16.26 -4.66 -6.54
N LEU A 246 17.11 -5.68 -6.64
CA LEU A 246 17.90 -5.92 -7.86
C LEU A 246 17.01 -6.23 -9.06
N LYS A 247 15.90 -6.96 -8.87
CA LYS A 247 14.89 -7.20 -9.92
C LYS A 247 14.22 -5.92 -10.42
N THR A 248 14.15 -4.89 -9.58
CA THR A 248 13.62 -3.58 -9.96
C THR A 248 14.69 -2.80 -10.71
N PHE A 249 15.96 -2.88 -10.30
CA PHE A 249 17.08 -2.26 -11.01
C PHE A 249 17.30 -2.84 -12.42
N LEU A 250 17.32 -4.18 -12.54
CA LEU A 250 17.44 -4.90 -13.82
C LEU A 250 16.10 -5.04 -14.56
N GLY A 251 15.04 -4.38 -14.09
CA GLY A 251 13.70 -4.44 -14.68
C GLY A 251 13.58 -3.63 -15.99
N PRO A 252 12.37 -3.57 -16.58
CA PRO A 252 12.11 -2.86 -17.84
C PRO A 252 12.12 -1.33 -17.76
N GLY A 253 12.52 -0.75 -16.62
CA GLY A 253 12.76 0.69 -16.51
C GLY A 253 14.18 1.01 -16.95
N ASP A 254 14.39 2.20 -17.54
CA ASP A 254 15.73 2.67 -17.87
C ASP A 254 16.49 3.09 -16.61
N HIS A 255 17.01 2.09 -15.91
CA HIS A 255 17.85 2.25 -14.74
C HIS A 255 19.30 1.93 -15.06
N ILE A 256 19.55 0.96 -15.94
CA ILE A 256 20.91 0.64 -16.38
C ILE A 256 21.50 1.83 -17.14
N GLY A 257 20.77 2.41 -18.11
CA GLY A 257 21.24 3.59 -18.84
C GLY A 257 21.56 4.78 -17.94
N TYR A 258 20.63 5.13 -17.04
CA TYR A 258 20.82 6.22 -16.07
C TYR A 258 22.06 6.06 -15.16
N TRP A 259 22.47 4.83 -14.84
CA TRP A 259 23.62 4.57 -13.97
C TRP A 259 24.90 4.17 -14.74
N LEU A 260 24.85 4.06 -16.07
CA LEU A 260 26.05 3.94 -16.92
C LEU A 260 26.80 5.28 -17.02
N ASP A 261 26.05 6.38 -17.16
CA ASP A 261 26.57 7.76 -17.18
C ASP A 261 25.79 8.62 -16.17
N PRO A 262 26.07 8.46 -14.87
CA PRO A 262 25.32 9.16 -13.83
C PRO A 262 25.63 10.67 -13.90
N PRO A 263 24.62 11.55 -13.97
CA PRO A 263 24.86 12.99 -14.04
C PRO A 263 25.62 13.44 -12.78
N VAL A 264 26.73 14.15 -12.99
CA VAL A 264 27.57 14.70 -11.90
C VAL A 264 26.67 15.40 -10.88
N PRO A 265 26.79 15.12 -9.58
CA PRO A 265 25.90 15.69 -8.58
C PRO A 265 26.00 17.22 -8.57
N VAL A 266 25.05 17.88 -9.23
CA VAL A 266 24.89 19.32 -9.12
C VAL A 266 24.47 19.59 -7.68
N GLN A 267 25.43 19.97 -6.85
CA GLN A 267 25.21 20.44 -5.50
C GLN A 267 24.36 21.70 -5.60
N LYS A 268 23.04 21.54 -5.52
CA LYS A 268 22.12 22.67 -5.40
C LYS A 268 22.44 23.35 -4.08
N MET A 269 23.07 24.50 -4.17
CA MET A 269 23.26 25.40 -3.04
C MET A 269 21.91 25.63 -2.37
N SER A 270 21.90 25.70 -1.04
CA SER A 270 20.68 26.06 -0.33
C SER A 270 20.30 27.49 -0.70
N LYS A 271 19.01 27.84 -0.65
CA LYS A 271 18.57 29.24 -0.83
C LYS A 271 19.29 30.22 0.13
N ALA A 272 19.74 29.74 1.28
CA ALA A 272 20.58 30.52 2.18
C ALA A 272 21.99 30.75 1.60
N ALA A 273 22.62 29.73 1.02
CA ALA A 273 23.91 29.89 0.34
C ALA A 273 23.79 30.73 -0.96
N GLU A 274 22.71 30.58 -1.73
CA GLU A 274 22.39 31.44 -2.88
C GLU A 274 22.24 32.91 -2.44
N SER A 275 21.47 33.18 -1.38
CA SER A 275 21.27 34.53 -0.82
C SER A 275 22.54 35.10 -0.17
N ILE A 276 23.40 34.28 0.42
CA ILE A 276 24.71 34.72 0.95
C ILE A 276 25.67 35.07 -0.20
N LEU A 277 25.67 34.31 -1.31
CA LEU A 277 26.43 34.66 -2.52
C LEU A 277 25.92 35.95 -3.18
N GLU A 278 24.60 36.15 -3.23
CA GLU A 278 23.97 37.38 -3.71
C GLU A 278 24.36 38.58 -2.84
N TYR A 279 24.39 38.42 -1.51
CA TYR A 279 24.81 39.47 -0.56
C TYR A 279 26.33 39.73 -0.59
N MET A 280 27.15 38.71 -0.85
CA MET A 280 28.61 38.82 -0.98
C MET A 280 29.07 39.27 -2.37
N GLY A 281 28.17 39.33 -3.35
CA GLY A 281 28.43 39.78 -4.72
C GLY A 281 28.11 41.25 -4.98
N GLY A 282 27.90 42.06 -3.94
CA GLY A 282 27.72 43.50 -4.08
C GLY A 282 29.03 44.19 -4.46
N ASP A 283 29.09 44.76 -5.66
CA ASP A 283 30.26 45.45 -6.19
C ASP A 283 30.77 46.56 -5.24
N LEU A 284 32.08 46.56 -5.01
CA LEU A 284 32.81 47.74 -4.55
C LEU A 284 33.19 48.58 -5.78
N ASP A 285 32.39 49.61 -6.08
CA ASP A 285 32.82 50.96 -6.48
C ASP A 285 31.60 51.89 -6.70
#